data_AF-A0A9D6UKA1-F1
#
_entry.id   AF-A0A9D6UKA1-F1
#
_cell.length_a   1.000
_cell.length_b   1.000
_cell.length_c   1.000
_cell.angle_alpha   90.00
_cell.angle_beta   90.00
_cell.angle_gamma   90.00
#
_symmetry.space_group_name_H-M   'P 1'
#
loop_
_entity.id
_entity.type
_entity.pdbx_description
1 polymer ?
#
loop_
_entity_poly.entity_id
_entity_poly.type
_entity_poly.pdbx_seq_one_letter_code
_entity_poly.pdbx_strand_id
1 'polypeptide(L)' 'MIFGSENSKNGLNLEKEGIVARKIFPEVPPRVEYALTKRGKSLGAIIESMRIWGEKNNVK' A
#
# COMPACT_ATOMS: atom_id res chain seq x y z
N MET A 1 -3.56 -4.57 -8.42
CA MET A 1 -2.87 -5.54 -7.55
C MET A 1 -3.54 -5.50 -6.19
N ILE A 2 -4.13 -6.62 -5.78
CA ILE A 2 -4.80 -6.78 -4.48
C ILE A 2 -3.72 -7.33 -3.55
N PHE A 3 -3.22 -6.49 -2.64
CA PHE A 3 -2.15 -6.86 -1.73
C PHE A 3 -2.77 -7.39 -0.44
N GLY A 4 -2.90 -8.71 -0.35
CA GLY A 4 -2.86 -9.43 0.93
C GLY A 4 -4.15 -9.54 1.74
N SER A 5 -4.36 -10.76 2.22
CA SER A 5 -5.26 -11.18 3.29
C SER A 5 -4.40 -11.38 4.55
N GLU A 6 -4.02 -10.33 5.28
CA GLU A 6 -3.55 -10.48 6.67
C GLU A 6 -3.41 -9.15 7.44
N ASN A 7 -3.73 -9.21 8.74
CA ASN A 7 -3.73 -8.10 9.70
C ASN A 7 -2.30 -7.65 10.06
N SER A 8 -1.68 -6.81 9.22
CA SER A 8 -0.46 -6.09 9.61
C SER A 8 -0.81 -4.73 10.24
N LYS A 9 -0.38 -4.52 11.49
CA LYS A 9 -0.62 -3.29 12.30
C LYS A 9 -0.13 -1.98 11.66
N ASN A 10 0.59 -2.04 10.54
CA ASN A 10 1.07 -0.87 9.80
C ASN A 10 0.04 -0.29 8.81
N GLY A 11 -1.00 -1.06 8.43
CA GLY A 11 -2.03 -0.61 7.49
C GLY A 11 -2.91 0.52 8.01
N LEU A 12 -3.13 0.59 9.34
CA LEU A 12 -4.02 1.56 9.95
C LEU A 12 -3.59 3.01 9.72
N ASN A 13 -2.29 3.29 9.70
CA ASN A 13 -1.81 4.65 9.42
C ASN A 13 -2.06 5.02 7.95
N LEU A 14 -1.76 4.12 7.02
CA LEU A 14 -1.99 4.36 5.59
C LEU A 14 -3.48 4.45 5.23
N GLU A 15 -4.35 3.75 5.96
CA GLU A 15 -5.80 3.93 5.87
C GLU A 15 -6.24 5.32 6.37
N LYS A 16 -5.74 5.74 7.54
CA LYS A 16 -6.03 7.07 8.11
C LYS A 16 -5.55 8.21 7.22
N GLU A 17 -4.39 8.05 6.60
CA GLU A 17 -3.82 9.01 5.64
C GLU A 17 -4.50 8.95 4.26
N GLY A 18 -5.47 8.05 4.06
CA GLY A 18 -6.20 7.90 2.81
C GLY A 18 -5.32 7.41 1.65
N ILE A 19 -4.23 6.69 1.96
CA ILE A 19 -3.31 6.07 1.00
C ILE A 19 -3.84 4.68 0.61
N VAL A 20 -4.40 3.95 1.57
CA VAL A 20 -4.99 2.61 1.39
C VAL A 20 -6.47 2.66 1.71
N ALA A 21 -7.29 2.02 0.89
CA ALA A 21 -8.69 1.75 1.14
C ALA A 21 -8.89 0.28 1.54
N ARG A 22 -9.77 0.05 2.50
CA ARG A 22 -10.17 -1.27 2.99
C ARG A 22 -11.60 -1.57 2.54
N LYS A 23 -11.82 -2.75 1.97
CA LYS A 23 -13.15 -3.26 1.61
C LYS A 23 -13.40 -4.61 2.27
N ILE A 24 -14.52 -4.72 2.98
CA ILE A 24 -14.96 -5.96 3.63
C ILE A 24 -16.03 -6.61 2.75
N PHE A 25 -15.86 -7.89 2.47
CA PHE A 25 -16.82 -8.72 1.77
C PHE A 25 -17.46 -9.68 2.79
N PRO A 26 -18.75 -9.50 3.11
CA PRO A 26 -19.45 -10.32 4.09
C PRO A 26 -19.92 -11.65 3.47
N GLU A 27 -18.98 -12.42 2.90
CA GLU A 27 -19.19 -13.78 2.42
C GLU A 27 -18.72 -14.81 3.46
N VAL A 28 -18.97 -16.10 3.25
CA VAL A 28 -18.41 -17.16 4.10
C VAL A 28 -17.39 -17.94 3.28
N PRO A 29 -16.09 -17.93 3.66
CA PRO A 29 -15.47 -17.18 4.76
C PRO A 29 -15.38 -15.66 4.46
N PRO A 30 -15.46 -14.79 5.48
CA PRO A 30 -15.40 -13.35 5.27
C PRO A 30 -14.02 -12.95 4.78
N ARG A 31 -13.99 -12.02 3.81
CA ARG A 31 -12.75 -11.60 3.15
C ARG A 31 -12.57 -10.09 3.26
N VAL A 32 -11.32 -9.69 3.46
CA VAL A 32 -10.92 -8.29 3.50
C VAL A 32 -9.94 -8.05 2.37
N GLU A 33 -10.20 -7.02 1.57
CA GLU A 33 -9.28 -6.55 0.53
C GLU A 33 -8.75 -5.16 0.87
N TYR A 34 -7.48 -4.96 0.52
CA TYR A 34 -6.81 -3.67 0.58
C TYR A 34 -6.40 -3.22 -0.82
N ALA A 35 -6.60 -1.93 -1.09
CA ALA A 35 -6.24 -1.32 -2.37
C ALA A 35 -5.66 0.08 -2.18
N LEU A 36 -4.73 0.47 -3.05
CA LEU A 36 -4.24 1.86 -3.08
C LEU A 36 -5.34 2.80 -3.60
N THR A 37 -5.55 3.91 -2.88
CA THR A 37 -6.39 5.01 -3.35
C THR A 37 -5.71 5.77 -4.49
N LYS A 38 -6.41 6.74 -5.09
CA LYS A 38 -5.79 7.64 -6.08
C LYS A 38 -4.57 8.38 -5.50
N ARG A 39 -4.66 8.82 -4.24
CA ARG A 39 -3.56 9.44 -3.49
C ARG A 39 -2.43 8.45 -3.22
N GLY A 40 -2.74 7.21 -2.84
CA GLY A 40 -1.72 6.18 -2.64
C GLY A 40 -0.99 5.81 -3.92
N LYS A 41 -1.70 5.76 -5.05
CA LYS A 41 -1.08 5.53 -6.37
C LYS A 41 -0.15 6.67 -6.79
N SER A 42 -0.46 7.93 -6.48
CA SER A 42 0.43 9.05 -6.81
C SER A 42 1.74 9.02 -6.03
N LEU A 43 1.78 8.39 -4.85
CA LEU A 43 3.03 8.19 -4.10
C LEU A 43 3.99 7.22 -4.79
N GLY A 44 3.49 6.34 -5.67
CA GLY A 44 4.32 5.37 -6.39
C GLY A 44 5.47 6.03 -7.14
N ALA A 45 5.23 7.18 -7.79
CA ALA A 45 6.27 7.90 -8.52
C ALA A 45 7.37 8.45 -7.60
N ILE A 46 7.02 8.87 -6.38
CA ILE A 46 7.98 9.38 -5.39
C ILE A 46 8.83 8.23 -4.86
N ILE A 47 8.21 7.13 -4.47
CA ILE A 47 8.90 5.93 -3.99
C ILE A 47 9.86 5.40 -5.06
N GLU A 48 9.42 5.39 -6.32
CA GLU A 48 10.25 4.97 -7.44
C GLU A 48 11.44 5.92 -7.66
N SER A 49 11.23 7.22 -7.54
CA SER A 49 12.31 8.21 -7.61
C SER A 49 13.34 8.00 -6.50
N MET A 50 12.88 7.69 -5.28
CA MET A 50 13.77 7.36 -4.16
C MET A 50 14.55 6.07 -4.41
N ARG A 51 13.91 5.05 -4.99
CA ARG A 51 14.57 3.79 -5.38
C ARG A 51 15.69 4.06 -6.39
N ILE A 52 15.39 4.79 -7.46
CA ILE A 52 16.36 5.14 -8.50
C ILE A 52 17.54 5.92 -7.91
N TRP A 53 17.27 6.90 -7.05
CA TRP A 53 18.32 7.63 -6.36
C TRP A 53 19.18 6.72 -5.50
N GLY A 54 18.56 5.83 -4.72
CA GLY A 54 19.26 4.89 -3.85
C GLY A 54 20.14 3.92 -4.62
N GLU A 55 19.68 3.42 -5.77
CA GLU A 55 20.48 2.57 -6.66
C GLU A 55 21.67 3.31 -7.25
N LYS A 56 21.48 4.57 -7.64
CA LYS A 56 22.56 5.41 -8.19
C LYS A 56 23.63 5.75 -7.15
N ASN A 57 23.25 5.84 -5.88
CA ASN A 57 24.13 6.25 -4.78
C ASN A 57 24.50 5.09 -3.84
N ASN A 58 24.10 3.86 -4.15
CA ASN A 58 24.61 2.68 -3.47
C ASN A 58 26.03 2.41 -3.95
N VAL A 59 26.97 3.17 -3.39
CA VAL A 59 28.41 2.93 -3.53
C VAL A 59 28.71 1.67 -2.74
N LYS A 60 29.17 0.62 -3.44
CA LYS A 60 29.78 -0.56 -2.81
C LYS A 60 31.11 -0.20 -2.19
#